data_AF-A0A838VR95-F1
#
_entry.id   AF-A0A838VR95-F1
#
_cell.length_a   1.000
_cell.length_b   1.000
_cell.length_c   1.000
_cell.angle_alpha   90.00
_cell.angle_beta   90.00
_cell.angle_gamma   90.00
#
_symmetry.space_group_name_H-M   'P 1'
#
loop_
_entity.id
_entity.type
_entity.pdbx_description
1 polymer ?
#
loop_
_entity_poly.entity_id
_entity_poly.type
_entity_poly.pdbx_seq_one_letter_code
_entity_poly.pdbx_strand_id
1 'polypeptide(L)' 'MINYLKGIVTGIDKSTTNRVILTIEVNNLGYEVQVPARLLPQLSSGEVQI' A
#
# COMPACT_ATOMS: atom_id res chain seq x y z
N MET A 1 -15.18 4.48 -7.97
CA MET A 1 -14.61 4.05 -9.26
C MET A 1 -13.09 4.12 -9.16
N ILE A 2 -12.47 3.22 -8.41
CA ILE A 2 -11.02 2.97 -8.40
C ILE A 2 -10.90 1.46 -8.17
N ASN A 3 -10.32 0.75 -9.13
CA ASN A 3 -10.26 -0.72 -9.09
C ASN A 3 -8.93 -1.23 -8.54
N TYR A 4 -7.82 -0.56 -8.85
CA TYR A 4 -6.48 -0.91 -8.34
C TYR A 4 -5.53 0.28 -8.44
N LEU A 5 -4.44 0.21 -7.68
CA LEU A 5 -3.29 1.12 -7.76
C LEU A 5 -2.04 0.28 -7.97
N LYS A 6 -1.28 0.58 -9.03
CA LYS A 6 0.00 -0.07 -9.33
C LYS A 6 1.09 0.97 -9.20
N GLY A 7 1.99 0.78 -8.26
CA GLY A 7 3.04 1.75 -7.95
C GLY A 7 4.02 1.21 -6.91
N ILE A 8 4.85 2.10 -6.39
CA ILE A 8 5.88 1.78 -5.42
C ILE A 8 5.34 2.08 -4.02
N VAL A 9 5.47 1.12 -3.11
CA VAL A 9 5.15 1.36 -1.69
C VAL A 9 6.27 2.20 -1.10
N THR A 10 5.96 3.44 -0.75
CA THR A 10 6.92 4.41 -0.20
C THR A 10 6.83 4.54 1.32
N GLY A 11 5.74 4.06 1.93
CA GLY A 11 5.52 4.13 3.38
C GLY A 11 4.50 3.11 3.88
N ILE A 12 4.69 2.67 5.13
CA ILE A 12 3.76 1.80 5.84
C ILE A 12 3.62 2.32 7.27
N ASP A 13 2.45 2.88 7.60
CA ASP A 13 2.11 3.28 8.95
C ASP A 13 1.28 2.18 9.65
N LYS A 14 1.85 1.64 10.73
CA LYS A 14 1.28 0.56 11.54
C LYS A 14 0.61 1.06 12.83
N SER A 15 0.24 2.33 12.89
CA SER A 15 -0.38 2.96 14.07
C SER A 15 -1.68 2.28 14.54
N THR A 16 -2.35 1.49 13.69
CA THR A 16 -3.56 0.72 14.05
C THR A 16 -3.31 -0.79 13.93
N THR A 17 -3.84 -1.58 14.87
CA THR A 17 -3.56 -3.03 14.95
C THR A 17 -4.10 -3.85 13.77
N ASN A 18 -5.34 -3.57 13.34
CA ASN A 18 -6.03 -4.41 12.34
C ASN A 18 -5.96 -3.85 10.92
N ARG A 19 -5.64 -2.57 10.78
CA ARG A 19 -5.54 -1.86 9.51
C ARG A 19 -4.30 -1.00 9.52
N VAL A 20 -3.72 -0.78 8.35
CA VAL A 20 -2.50 0.00 8.20
C VAL A 20 -2.68 0.97 7.05
N ILE A 21 -2.02 2.11 7.13
CA ILE A 21 -2.01 3.10 6.06
C ILE A 21 -0.78 2.82 5.20
N LEU A 22 -1.01 2.61 3.91
CA LEU A 22 0.03 2.45 2.90
C LEU A 22 0.14 3.73 2.10
N THR A 23 1.36 4.23 1.96
CA THR A 23 1.67 5.27 0.99
C THR A 23 2.18 4.61 -0.28
N ILE A 24 1.48 4.83 -1.39
CA ILE A 24 1.83 4.29 -2.70
C ILE A 24 2.11 5.46 -3.65
N GLU A 25 3.28 5.49 -4.24
CA GLU A 25 3.59 6.42 -5.32
C GLU A 25 3.17 5.80 -6.67
N VAL A 26 2.24 6.46 -7.36
CA VAL A 26 1.79 6.11 -8.71
C VAL A 26 1.93 7.34 -9.57
N ASN A 27 2.74 7.27 -10.65
CA ASN A 27 2.97 8.40 -11.56
C ASN A 27 3.34 9.71 -10.82
N ASN A 28 4.27 9.62 -9.86
CA ASN A 28 4.72 10.75 -9.02
C ASN A 28 3.63 11.41 -8.16
N LEU A 29 2.51 10.72 -7.94
CA LEU A 29 1.46 11.10 -7.01
C LEU A 29 1.45 10.12 -5.83
N GLY A 30 1.52 10.65 -4.62
CA GLY A 30 1.38 9.88 -3.39
C GLY A 30 -0.09 9.61 -3.06
N TYR A 31 -0.45 8.34 -2.93
CA TYR A 31 -1.77 7.91 -2.49
C TYR A 31 -1.67 7.26 -1.13
N GLU A 32 -2.58 7.61 -0.22
CA GLU A 32 -2.74 6.92 1.06
C GLU A 32 -3.92 5.96 0.98
N VAL A 33 -3.66 4.69 1.28
CA VAL A 33 -4.65 3.61 1.19
C VAL A 33 -4.66 2.81 2.47
N GLN A 34 -5.85 2.62 3.04
CA GLN A 34 -6.00 1.82 4.25
C GLN A 34 -6.31 0.36 3.92
N VAL A 35 -5.38 -0.53 4.22
CA VAL A 35 -5.54 -1.98 3.99
C VAL A 35 -5.58 -2.77 5.30
N PRO A 36 -6.14 -4.00 5.31
CA PRO A 36 -5.99 -4.90 6.45
C PRO A 36 -4.52 -5.25 6.70
N ALA A 37 -4.10 -5.27 7.98
CA ALA A 37 -2.71 -5.56 8.36
C ALA A 37 -2.20 -6.93 7.86
N ARG A 38 -3.12 -7.89 7.65
CA ARG A 38 -2.82 -9.24 7.13
C ARG A 38 -2.28 -9.26 5.70
N LEU A 39 -2.43 -8.19 4.94
CA LEU A 39 -1.88 -8.07 3.59
C LEU A 39 -0.43 -7.59 3.59
N LEU A 40 0.08 -7.05 4.70
CA LEU A 40 1.46 -6.57 4.80
C LEU A 40 2.53 -7.59 4.41
N PRO A 41 2.45 -8.88 4.81
CA PRO A 41 3.46 -9.87 4.40
C PRO A 41 3.53 -10.10 2.89
N GLN A 42 2.45 -9.78 2.16
CA GLN A 42 2.38 -9.89 0.70
C GLN A 42 2.95 -8.66 -0.01
N LEU A 43 3.15 -7.55 0.72
CA LEU A 43 3.79 -6.34 0.22
C LEU A 43 5.31 -6.54 0.33
N SER A 44 5.83 -7.46 -0.47
CA SER A 44 7.27 -7.63 -0.62
C SER A 44 7.83 -6.37 -1.26
N SER A 45 8.89 -5.83 -0.67
CA SER A 45 9.58 -4.63 -1.13
C SER A 45 10.14 -4.84 -2.53
N GLY A 46 9.40 -4.41 -3.56
CA GLY A 46 9.81 -4.47 -4.96
C GLY A 46 8.77 -5.19 -5.82
N GLU A 47 7.97 -4.37 -6.52
CA GLU A 47 7.03 -4.74 -7.60
C GLU A 47 6.22 -6.04 -7.44
N VAL A 48 5.05 -5.91 -6.81
CA VAL A 48 4.00 -6.92 -6.89
C VAL A 48 3.20 -6.69 -8.17
N GLN A 49 3.41 -7.53 -9.20
CA GLN A 49 2.44 -7.74 -10.28
C GLN A 49 1.44 -8.81 -9.83
N ILE A 50 0.17 -8.42 -9.71
CA ILE A 50 -0.96 -9.36 -9.80
C ILE A 50 -1.41 -9.48 -11.26
#